data_AF-K1UCC8-F1
#
_entry.id   AF-K1UCC8-F1
#
_cell.length_a   1.000
_cell.length_b   1.000
_cell.length_c   1.000
_cell.angle_alpha   90.00
_cell.angle_beta   90.00
_cell.angle_gamma   90.00
#
_symmetry.space_group_name_H-M   'P 1'
#
loop_
_entity.id
_entity.type
_entity.pdbx_description
1 polymer ?
#
loop_
_entity_poly.entity_id
_entity_poly.type
_entity_poly.pdbx_seq_one_letter_code
_entity_poly.pdbx_strand_id
1 'polypeptide(L)'
;MAADTDNPQAERFAGNVAALEKVQPEWIEASDIDVKIGTTWIESLDYEQFIYELLNTPRRARAVRSQFYNTGIQVHLNKMSMEWFIENKSMDKHSVAATKTYGTSRMDAYSIFEDTLNLKTVTVRDRIDDGDGKYHYEVNKNETM
;
A
#
# COMPACT_ATOMS: atom_id res chain seq x y z
N MET A 1 1.57 -28.48 13.37
CA MET A 1 0.64 -28.00 14.39
C MET A 1 0.50 -29.10 15.43
N ALA A 2 0.80 -28.81 16.70
CA ALA A 2 0.65 -29.79 17.77
C ALA A 2 -0.85 -30.08 17.94
N ALA A 3 -1.23 -31.35 17.81
CA ALA A 3 -2.60 -31.76 18.07
C ALA A 3 -2.85 -31.64 19.57
N ASP A 4 -3.75 -30.75 19.93
CA ASP A 4 -4.22 -30.50 21.29
C ASP A 4 -5.16 -31.66 21.69
N THR A 5 -4.58 -32.86 21.89
CA THR A 5 -5.34 -34.12 22.07
C THR A 5 -5.87 -34.34 23.49
N ASP A 6 -5.59 -33.44 24.43
CA ASP A 6 -5.98 -33.58 25.85
C ASP A 6 -7.12 -32.64 26.27
N ASN A 7 -7.99 -32.21 25.33
CA ASN A 7 -9.18 -31.43 25.68
C ASN A 7 -10.41 -32.35 25.83
N PRO A 8 -10.96 -32.57 27.05
CA PRO A 8 -12.13 -33.42 27.28
C PRO A 8 -13.42 -32.91 26.62
N GLN A 9 -13.42 -31.71 26.04
CA GLN A 9 -14.51 -31.21 25.21
C GLN A 9 -14.45 -31.71 23.76
N ALA A 10 -13.32 -32.23 23.29
CA ALA A 10 -13.13 -32.67 21.90
C ALA A 10 -14.09 -33.82 21.52
N GLU A 11 -14.32 -34.77 22.43
CA GLU A 11 -15.27 -35.86 22.21
C GLU A 11 -16.71 -35.36 22.07
N ARG A 12 -17.09 -34.30 22.79
CA ARG A 12 -18.45 -33.71 22.74
C ARG A 12 -18.72 -33.00 21.43
N PHE A 13 -17.67 -32.53 20.74
CA PHE A 13 -17.77 -31.82 19.47
C PHE A 13 -17.41 -32.66 18.25
N ALA A 14 -17.03 -33.93 18.42
CA ALA A 14 -16.62 -34.82 17.31
C ALA A 14 -17.68 -34.91 16.19
N GLY A 15 -18.97 -34.96 16.54
CA GLY A 15 -20.05 -34.94 15.55
C GLY A 15 -20.14 -33.62 14.77
N ASN A 16 -19.86 -32.49 15.41
CA ASN A 16 -19.84 -31.18 14.77
C ASN A 16 -18.61 -31.03 13.88
N VAL A 17 -17.44 -31.53 14.30
CA VAL A 17 -16.21 -31.53 13.49
C VAL A 17 -16.43 -32.28 12.18
N ALA A 18 -16.99 -33.50 12.25
CA ALA A 18 -17.29 -34.30 11.06
C ALA A 18 -18.33 -33.65 10.13
N ALA A 19 -19.28 -32.87 10.69
CA ALA A 19 -20.23 -32.10 9.89
C ALA A 19 -19.56 -30.88 9.24
N LEU A 20 -18.68 -30.18 9.96
CA LEU A 20 -17.96 -29.00 9.50
C LEU A 20 -16.93 -29.32 8.41
N GLU A 21 -16.22 -30.44 8.53
CA GLU A 21 -15.28 -30.90 7.49
C GLU A 21 -15.98 -31.15 6.15
N LYS A 22 -17.20 -31.69 6.17
CA LYS A 22 -17.99 -31.94 4.95
C LYS A 22 -18.50 -30.68 4.26
N VAL A 23 -18.58 -29.56 4.99
CA VAL A 23 -19.05 -28.27 4.46
C VAL A 23 -17.93 -27.26 4.30
N GLN A 24 -16.67 -27.67 4.45
CA GLN A 24 -15.56 -26.79 4.13
C GLN A 24 -15.59 -26.46 2.64
N PRO A 25 -15.49 -25.16 2.27
CA PRO A 25 -15.37 -24.77 0.87
C PRO A 25 -14.06 -25.32 0.29
N GLU A 26 -14.00 -25.46 -1.04
CA GLU A 26 -12.76 -25.84 -1.70
C GLU A 26 -11.67 -24.80 -1.46
N TRP A 27 -10.44 -25.30 -1.37
CA TRP A 27 -9.27 -24.44 -1.32
C TRP A 27 -9.17 -23.64 -2.62
N ILE A 28 -9.01 -22.34 -2.47
CA ILE A 28 -8.82 -21.44 -3.60
C ILE A 28 -7.34 -21.47 -3.95
N GLU A 29 -7.03 -21.69 -5.22
CA GLU A 29 -5.66 -21.64 -5.72
C GLU A 29 -5.15 -20.19 -5.74
N ALA A 30 -3.84 -20.00 -5.57
CA ALA A 30 -3.25 -18.66 -5.54
C ALA A 30 -3.51 -17.86 -6.84
N SER A 31 -3.75 -18.56 -7.96
CA SER A 31 -4.08 -17.93 -9.25
C SER A 31 -5.48 -17.32 -9.32
N ASP A 32 -6.40 -17.74 -8.44
CA ASP A 32 -7.78 -17.24 -8.39
C ASP A 32 -7.92 -16.02 -7.45
N ILE A 33 -6.84 -15.64 -6.78
CA ILE A 33 -6.80 -14.50 -5.87
C ILE A 33 -6.32 -13.27 -6.65
N ASP A 34 -7.27 -12.45 -7.12
CA ASP A 34 -6.95 -11.12 -7.65
C ASP A 34 -6.76 -10.14 -6.49
N VAL A 35 -5.63 -9.42 -6.52
CA VAL A 35 -5.23 -8.52 -5.44
C VAL A 35 -5.13 -7.11 -5.98
N LYS A 36 -5.92 -6.21 -5.38
CA LYS A 36 -5.90 -4.78 -5.73
C LYS A 36 -5.07 -4.01 -4.72
N ILE A 37 -4.26 -3.08 -5.23
CA ILE A 37 -3.53 -2.13 -4.40
C ILE A 37 -4.53 -1.36 -3.53
N GLY A 38 -4.26 -1.29 -2.23
CA GLY A 38 -5.14 -0.65 -1.25
C GLY A 38 -5.95 -1.63 -0.38
N THR A 39 -5.91 -2.94 -0.67
CA THR A 39 -6.52 -3.93 0.23
C THR A 39 -5.88 -3.90 1.61
N THR A 40 -6.71 -3.88 2.66
CA THR A 40 -6.31 -3.69 4.05
C THR A 40 -5.69 -4.93 4.71
N TRP A 41 -5.76 -6.09 4.06
CA TRP A 41 -5.17 -7.35 4.57
C TRP A 41 -3.71 -7.53 4.17
N ILE A 42 -3.21 -6.77 3.19
CA ILE A 42 -1.78 -6.71 2.88
C ILE A 42 -1.07 -5.89 3.95
N GLU A 43 0.09 -6.36 4.39
CA GLU A 43 0.89 -5.63 5.35
C GLU A 43 1.59 -4.42 4.73
N SER A 44 1.71 -3.34 5.49
CA SER A 44 2.46 -2.15 5.06
C SER A 44 3.88 -2.45 4.56
N LEU A 45 4.53 -3.48 5.11
CA LEU A 45 5.88 -3.89 4.73
C LEU A 45 5.94 -4.45 3.30
N ASP A 46 4.90 -5.15 2.86
CA ASP A 46 4.85 -5.69 1.50
C ASP A 46 4.68 -4.56 0.47
N TYR A 47 3.87 -3.54 0.79
CA TYR A 47 3.75 -2.35 -0.04
C TYR A 47 5.05 -1.54 -0.11
N GLU A 48 5.78 -1.43 1.01
CA GLU A 48 7.11 -0.82 1.04
C GLU A 48 8.09 -1.57 0.14
N GLN A 49 8.13 -2.90 0.26
CA GLN A 49 9.03 -3.71 -0.56
C GLN A 49 8.70 -3.58 -2.04
N PHE A 50 7.42 -3.65 -2.40
CA PHE A 50 6.94 -3.47 -3.76
C PHE A 50 7.37 -2.12 -4.35
N ILE A 51 7.13 -1.01 -3.64
CA ILE A 51 7.46 0.32 -4.16
C ILE A 51 8.98 0.53 -4.27
N TYR A 52 9.77 -0.06 -3.36
CA TYR A 52 11.23 0.01 -3.44
C TYR A 52 11.81 -0.73 -4.63
N GLU A 53 11.24 -1.89 -4.97
CA GLU A 53 11.64 -2.67 -6.13
C GLU A 53 11.20 -1.97 -7.42
N LEU A 54 9.97 -1.48 -7.47
CA LEU A 54 9.43 -0.78 -8.63
C LEU A 54 10.24 0.48 -8.98
N LEU A 55 10.56 1.29 -7.97
CA LEU A 55 11.26 2.58 -8.15
C LEU A 55 12.78 2.48 -8.02
N ASN A 56 13.31 1.29 -7.72
CA ASN A 56 14.72 1.08 -7.39
C ASN A 56 15.23 2.05 -6.31
N THR A 57 14.43 2.22 -5.26
CA THR A 57 14.70 3.19 -4.19
C THR A 57 16.04 2.91 -3.52
N PRO A 58 16.95 3.90 -3.41
CA PRO A 58 18.27 3.69 -2.83
C PRO A 58 18.15 3.37 -1.34
N ARG A 59 19.05 2.52 -0.80
CA ARG A 59 19.02 2.10 0.63
C ARG A 59 18.93 3.25 1.62
N ARG A 60 19.52 4.41 1.31
CA ARG A 60 19.47 5.62 2.15
C ARG A 60 18.06 6.22 2.32
N ALA A 61 17.16 5.94 1.38
CA ALA A 61 15.79 6.45 1.35
C ALA A 61 14.76 5.38 1.77
N ARG A 62 15.17 4.13 1.97
CA ARG A 62 14.29 3.06 2.47
C ARG A 62 14.04 3.22 3.97
N ALA A 63 12.89 2.74 4.42
CA ALA A 63 12.52 2.66 5.83
C ALA A 63 13.65 2.07 6.69
N VAL A 64 14.05 2.80 7.73
CA VAL A 64 14.88 2.29 8.82
C VAL A 64 14.07 2.43 10.10
N ARG A 65 13.57 1.30 10.59
CA ARG A 65 12.80 1.20 11.83
C ARG A 65 13.73 0.70 12.93
N SER A 66 14.26 1.62 13.74
CA SER A 66 15.09 1.31 14.91
C SER A 66 14.41 1.78 16.19
N GLN A 67 14.81 1.23 17.33
CA GLN A 67 14.31 1.65 18.65
C GLN A 67 14.57 3.15 18.92
N PHE A 68 15.60 3.73 18.31
CA PHE A 68 16.06 5.10 18.61
C PHE A 68 15.69 6.13 17.56
N TYR A 69 15.43 5.71 16.32
CA TYR A 69 15.05 6.61 15.24
C TYR A 69 14.28 5.83 14.18
N ASN A 70 13.35 6.55 13.55
CA ASN A 70 12.62 6.08 12.41
C ASN A 70 12.84 7.05 11.25
N THR A 71 13.35 6.55 10.12
CA THR A 71 13.70 7.38 8.96
C THR A 71 13.39 6.64 7.66
N GLY A 72 13.48 7.35 6.54
CA GLY A 72 13.19 6.78 5.22
C GLY A 72 11.73 6.91 4.84
N ILE A 73 11.44 6.49 3.62
CA ILE A 73 10.08 6.41 3.09
C ILE A 73 9.38 5.26 3.78
N GLN A 74 8.17 5.46 4.28
CA GLN A 74 7.45 4.41 5.03
C GLN A 74 5.97 4.44 4.70
N VAL A 75 5.35 3.26 4.62
CA VAL A 75 3.92 3.13 4.38
C VAL A 75 3.24 2.81 5.72
N HIS A 76 2.17 3.55 6.03
CA HIS A 76 1.38 3.39 7.23
C HIS A 76 -0.09 3.22 6.88
N LEU A 77 -0.76 2.31 7.58
CA LEU A 77 -2.22 2.21 7.58
C LEU A 77 -2.75 2.85 8.86
N ASN A 78 -3.55 3.90 8.72
CA ASN A 78 -4.32 4.45 9.82
C ASN A 78 -5.47 3.50 10.14
N LYS A 79 -5.38 2.79 11.28
CA LYS A 79 -6.41 1.83 11.71
C LYS A 79 -7.77 2.47 12.06
N MET A 80 -7.81 3.77 12.32
CA MET A 80 -9.05 4.47 12.66
C MET A 80 -9.81 4.91 11.41
N SER A 81 -9.13 5.51 10.42
CA SER A 81 -9.77 5.97 9.18
C SER A 81 -9.68 4.94 8.04
N MET A 82 -8.91 3.87 8.21
CA MET A 82 -8.57 2.89 7.16
C MET A 82 -7.90 3.53 5.94
N GLU A 83 -7.18 4.63 6.15
CA GLU A 83 -6.43 5.33 5.09
C GLU A 83 -4.96 4.98 5.13
N TRP A 84 -4.36 4.86 3.96
CA TRP A 84 -2.94 4.67 3.75
C TRP A 84 -2.22 6.00 3.67
N PHE A 85 -1.02 6.08 4.24
CA PHE A 85 -0.18 7.25 4.21
C PHE A 85 1.28 6.86 4.00
N ILE A 86 2.01 7.66 3.23
CA ILE A 86 3.43 7.45 2.95
C ILE A 86 4.24 8.61 3.53
N GLU A 87 5.13 8.31 4.48
CA GLU A 87 6.03 9.27 5.08
C GLU A 87 7.27 9.54 4.22
N ASN A 88 7.87 10.73 4.37
CA ASN A 88 9.17 11.11 3.79
C ASN A 88 9.33 10.91 2.27
N LYS A 89 8.23 10.95 1.50
CA LYS A 89 8.19 10.79 0.03
C LYS A 89 9.29 11.56 -0.72
N SER A 90 9.61 12.77 -0.24
CA SER A 90 10.62 13.64 -0.85
C SER A 90 12.06 13.11 -0.78
N MET A 91 12.35 12.08 0.02
CA MET A 91 13.70 11.51 0.13
C MET A 91 14.22 10.90 -1.18
N ASP A 92 13.32 10.45 -2.05
CA ASP A 92 13.68 9.89 -3.36
C ASP A 92 13.26 10.80 -4.54
N LYS A 93 13.03 12.10 -4.28
CA LYS A 93 12.63 13.09 -5.28
C LYS A 93 13.64 13.29 -6.42
N HIS A 94 14.88 12.85 -6.25
CA HIS A 94 15.91 12.93 -7.29
C HIS A 94 15.98 11.67 -8.17
N SER A 95 15.23 10.62 -7.85
CA SER A 95 15.18 9.41 -8.66
C SER A 95 14.44 9.68 -9.97
N VAL A 96 15.05 9.29 -11.08
CA VAL A 96 14.43 9.35 -12.41
C VAL A 96 13.21 8.43 -12.47
N ALA A 97 13.27 7.27 -11.81
CA ALA A 97 12.14 6.34 -11.76
C ALA A 97 10.93 6.97 -11.06
N ALA A 98 11.17 7.65 -9.93
CA ALA A 98 10.11 8.27 -9.13
C ALA A 98 9.54 9.57 -9.76
N THR A 99 10.30 10.28 -10.60
CA THR A 99 9.90 11.60 -11.12
C THR A 99 9.57 11.64 -12.61
N LYS A 100 10.02 10.67 -13.41
CA LYS A 100 9.82 10.67 -14.86
C LYS A 100 9.20 9.39 -15.40
N THR A 101 9.56 8.22 -14.84
CA THR A 101 9.05 6.93 -15.36
C THR A 101 7.69 6.60 -14.80
N TYR A 102 7.55 6.64 -13.47
CA TYR A 102 6.33 6.30 -12.75
C TYR A 102 5.69 7.50 -12.05
N GLY A 103 6.27 8.68 -12.23
CA GLY A 103 5.75 9.96 -11.76
C GLY A 103 5.85 11.00 -12.85
N THR A 104 5.38 12.20 -12.54
CA THR A 104 5.45 13.37 -13.41
C THR A 104 6.35 14.44 -12.79
N SER A 105 6.63 15.49 -13.57
CA SER A 105 7.38 16.65 -13.06
C SER A 105 6.70 17.34 -11.87
N ARG A 106 5.39 17.11 -11.68
CA ARG A 106 4.54 17.76 -10.68
C ARG A 106 4.12 16.84 -9.53
N MET A 107 4.03 15.54 -9.78
CA MET A 107 3.64 14.54 -8.77
C MET A 107 4.61 13.35 -8.82
N ASP A 108 5.22 13.04 -7.68
CA ASP A 108 6.12 11.90 -7.57
C ASP A 108 5.35 10.57 -7.53
N ALA A 109 6.01 9.50 -7.95
CA ALA A 109 5.44 8.16 -7.97
C ALA A 109 4.94 7.71 -6.57
N TYR A 110 5.54 8.20 -5.48
CA TYR A 110 5.07 7.91 -4.12
C TYR A 110 3.74 8.59 -3.79
N SER A 111 3.51 9.84 -4.22
CA SER A 111 2.21 10.48 -4.02
C SER A 111 1.14 9.81 -4.86
N ILE A 112 1.47 9.45 -6.10
CA ILE A 112 0.59 8.64 -6.96
C ILE A 112 0.25 7.32 -6.28
N PHE A 113 1.24 6.64 -5.70
CA PHE A 113 1.05 5.36 -5.02
C PHE A 113 0.22 5.49 -3.72
N GLU A 114 0.35 6.58 -2.97
CA GLU A 114 -0.52 6.84 -1.82
C GLU A 114 -1.98 7.06 -2.24
N ASP A 115 -2.21 7.81 -3.31
CA ASP A 115 -3.56 8.03 -3.82
C ASP A 115 -4.19 6.72 -4.34
N THR A 116 -3.42 5.89 -5.03
CA THR A 116 -3.91 4.57 -5.49
C THR A 116 -4.17 3.60 -4.34
N LEU A 117 -3.34 3.59 -3.29
CA LEU A 117 -3.60 2.82 -2.06
C LEU A 117 -4.93 3.23 -1.42
N ASN A 118 -5.33 4.49 -1.54
CA ASN A 118 -6.59 5.00 -1.02
C ASN A 118 -7.75 4.95 -2.02
N LEU A 119 -7.58 4.27 -3.16
CA LEU A 119 -8.56 4.18 -4.25
C LEU A 119 -9.02 5.56 -4.77
N LYS A 120 -8.17 6.57 -4.64
CA LYS A 120 -8.42 7.92 -5.13
C LYS A 120 -7.98 8.01 -6.59
N THR A 121 -8.74 8.76 -7.39
CA THR A 121 -8.32 9.09 -8.75
C THR A 121 -7.13 10.05 -8.67
N VAL A 122 -6.01 9.65 -9.29
CA VAL A 122 -4.78 10.43 -9.29
C VAL A 122 -4.95 11.62 -10.24
N THR A 123 -5.33 12.77 -9.69
CA THR A 123 -5.46 14.02 -10.46
C THR A 123 -4.22 14.86 -10.34
N VAL A 124 -3.46 15.01 -11.44
CA VAL A 124 -2.35 15.97 -11.50
C VAL A 124 -2.92 17.36 -11.74
N ARG A 125 -2.71 18.26 -10.76
CA ARG A 125 -3.12 19.66 -10.85
C ARG A 125 -1.93 20.53 -11.21
N ASP A 126 -2.05 21.26 -12.31
CA ASP A 126 -1.07 22.23 -12.75
C ASP A 126 -1.35 23.56 -12.04
N ARG A 127 -0.33 24.09 -11.37
CA ARG A 127 -0.35 25.48 -10.89
C ARG A 127 -0.08 26.38 -12.09
N ILE A 128 -1.09 27.13 -12.51
CA ILE A 128 -0.98 28.16 -13.53
C ILE A 128 -0.89 29.51 -12.81
N ASP A 129 0.14 30.29 -13.15
CA ASP A 129 0.35 31.65 -12.66
C ASP A 129 -0.44 32.60 -13.57
N ASP A 130 -1.49 33.22 -13.03
CA ASP A 130 -2.31 34.19 -13.79
C ASP A 130 -1.68 35.59 -13.79
N GLY A 131 -0.51 35.76 -13.16
CA GLY A 131 0.06 37.06 -12.86
C GLY A 131 -0.61 37.73 -11.66
N ASP A 132 0.04 38.76 -11.11
CA ASP A 132 -0.42 39.50 -9.92
C ASP A 132 -0.42 38.69 -8.60
N GLY A 133 0.36 37.60 -8.54
CA GLY A 133 0.47 36.75 -7.35
C GLY A 133 -0.74 35.85 -7.10
N LYS A 134 -1.66 35.77 -8.07
CA LYS A 134 -2.81 34.85 -8.06
C LYS A 134 -2.47 33.58 -8.82
N TYR A 135 -2.81 32.46 -8.21
CA TYR A 135 -2.60 31.13 -8.78
C TYR A 135 -3.91 30.36 -8.74
N HIS A 136 -4.21 29.64 -9.82
CA HIS A 136 -5.25 28.63 -9.82
C HIS A 136 -4.66 27.25 -10.16
N TYR A 137 -5.33 26.21 -9.67
CA TYR A 137 -4.96 24.83 -9.90
C TYR A 137 -5.91 24.24 -10.94
N GLU A 138 -5.43 24.06 -12.16
CA GLU A 138 -6.21 23.41 -13.23
C GLU A 138 -5.85 21.92 -13.30
N VAL A 139 -6.86 21.07 -13.47
CA VAL A 139 -6.64 19.63 -13.65
C VAL A 139 -6.04 19.40 -15.03
N ASN A 140 -4.82 18.87 -15.08
CA ASN A 140 -4.13 18.64 -16.35
C ASN A 140 -4.62 17.35 -16.99
N LYS A 141 -5.47 17.50 -18.02
CA LYS A 141 -6.06 16.37 -18.76
C LYS A 141 -5.04 15.48 -19.49
N ASN A 142 -3.81 15.94 -19.72
CA ASN A 142 -2.79 15.16 -20.43
C ASN A 142 -1.97 14.24 -19.52
N GLU A 143 -1.94 14.50 -18.21
CA GLU A 143 -1.18 13.72 -17.23
C GLU A 143 -2.06 13.08 -16.14
N THR A 144 -3.38 13.28 -16.23
CA THR A 144 -4.35 12.61 -15.37
C THR A 144 -4.70 11.25 -15.98
N MET A 145 -4.41 10.15 -15.28
CA MET A 145 -4.80 8.79 -15.67
C MET A 145 -6.18 8.41 -15.14
#